data_AF-A0A3S0CTK7-F1
#
_entry.id   AF-A0A3S0CTK7-F1
#
_cell.length_a   1.000
_cell.length_b   1.000
_cell.length_c   1.000
_cell.angle_alpha   90.00
_cell.angle_beta   90.00
_cell.angle_gamma   90.00
#
_symmetry.space_group_name_H-M   'P 1'
#
loop_
_entity.id
_entity.type
_entity.pdbx_description
1 polymer ?
#
loop_
_entity_poly.entity_id
_entity_poly.type
_entity_poly.pdbx_seq_one_letter_code
_entity_poly.pdbx_strand_id
1 'polypeptide(L)'
;MNTAIVINLNYEQCGQDLCTRYWHQIEDVMEAAGFIKNNRMFLSNLQQDEAFEVARWLIGQMEEHSKANRFSLIQSIREFYGLDYRQLVNLLTPPKQLIEVDFIDNEMASYALN
;
A
#
# COMPACT_ATOMS: atom_id res chain seq x y z
N MET A 1 10.28 10.02 -0.98
CA MET A 1 8.85 9.71 -0.83
C MET A 1 8.64 8.92 0.44
N ASN A 2 8.18 9.60 1.49
CA ASN A 2 8.03 8.99 2.81
C ASN A 2 6.58 8.67 3.14
N THR A 3 5.63 9.14 2.34
CA THR A 3 4.20 8.91 2.57
C THR A 3 3.62 8.14 1.40
N ALA A 4 2.81 7.13 1.73
CA ALA A 4 2.08 6.32 0.79
C ALA A 4 0.58 6.39 1.09
N ILE A 5 -0.22 6.44 0.05
CA ILE A 5 -1.68 6.33 0.09
C ILE A 5 -2.06 5.01 -0.56
N VAL A 6 -2.77 4.15 0.16
CA VAL A 6 -3.31 2.89 -0.36
C VAL A 6 -4.78 3.10 -0.67
N ILE A 7 -5.20 2.74 -1.89
CA ILE A 7 -6.61 2.72 -2.30
C ILE A 7 -6.89 1.34 -2.89
N ASN A 8 -7.94 0.68 -2.41
CA ASN A 8 -8.42 -0.58 -2.96
C ASN A 8 -9.92 -0.50 -3.21
N LEU A 9 -10.38 -1.03 -4.34
CA LEU A 9 -11.79 -1.00 -4.72
C LEU A 9 -12.46 -2.35 -4.47
N ASN A 10 -13.77 -2.33 -4.22
CA ASN A 10 -14.59 -3.50 -3.98
C ASN A 10 -15.09 -4.12 -5.30
N TYR A 11 -14.18 -4.75 -6.04
CA TYR A 11 -14.48 -5.41 -7.31
C TYR A 11 -15.54 -6.52 -7.20
N GLU A 12 -15.61 -7.20 -6.05
CA GLU A 12 -16.56 -8.29 -5.78
C GLU A 12 -18.01 -7.79 -5.76
N GLN A 13 -18.26 -6.64 -5.13
CA GLN A 13 -19.60 -6.08 -5.00
C GLN A 13 -19.98 -5.16 -6.16
N CYS A 14 -19.04 -4.31 -6.60
CA CYS A 14 -19.33 -3.23 -7.56
C CYS A 14 -19.14 -3.66 -9.01
N GLY A 15 -18.47 -4.78 -9.25
CA GLY A 15 -18.19 -5.32 -10.58
C GLY A 15 -16.96 -4.68 -11.23
N GLN A 16 -16.35 -5.43 -12.15
CA GLN A 16 -15.08 -5.08 -12.77
C GLN A 16 -15.13 -3.76 -13.54
N ASP A 17 -16.14 -3.58 -14.41
CA ASP A 17 -16.22 -2.41 -15.30
C ASP A 17 -16.31 -1.09 -14.54
N LEU A 18 -17.10 -1.04 -13.46
CA LEU A 18 -17.24 0.17 -12.67
C LEU A 18 -15.95 0.49 -11.92
N CYS A 19 -15.36 -0.50 -11.25
CA CYS A 19 -14.13 -0.32 -10.48
C CYS A 19 -12.95 0.04 -11.39
N THR A 20 -12.82 -0.54 -12.59
CA THR A 20 -11.77 -0.16 -13.54
C THR A 20 -11.88 1.30 -13.97
N ARG A 21 -13.10 1.80 -14.22
CA ARG A 21 -13.31 3.22 -14.54
C ARG A 21 -12.92 4.13 -13.38
N TYR A 22 -13.35 3.80 -12.16
CA TYR A 22 -12.95 4.57 -10.99
C TYR A 22 -11.45 4.52 -10.75
N TRP A 23 -10.82 3.36 -10.94
CA TRP A 23 -9.39 3.22 -10.77
C TRP A 23 -8.61 4.15 -11.70
N HIS A 24 -8.96 4.19 -13.00
CA HIS A 24 -8.31 5.10 -13.94
C HIS A 24 -8.51 6.58 -13.58
N GLN A 25 -9.71 6.95 -13.15
CA GLN A 25 -9.95 8.33 -12.69
C GLN A 25 -9.11 8.67 -11.44
N ILE A 26 -8.96 7.72 -10.51
CA ILE A 26 -8.14 7.90 -9.31
C ILE A 26 -6.67 8.07 -9.71
N GLU A 27 -6.17 7.24 -10.63
CA GLU A 27 -4.81 7.35 -11.15
C GLU A 27 -4.56 8.74 -11.73
N ASP A 28 -5.41 9.18 -12.66
CA ASP A 28 -5.25 10.47 -13.34
C ASP A 28 -5.22 11.64 -12.33
N VAL A 29 -6.13 11.65 -11.37
CA VAL A 29 -6.27 12.74 -10.39
C VAL A 29 -5.12 12.74 -9.38
N MET A 30 -4.71 11.56 -8.91
CA MET A 30 -3.59 11.44 -7.96
C MET A 30 -2.26 11.81 -8.63
N GLU A 31 -2.02 11.36 -9.86
CA GLU A 31 -0.82 11.71 -10.61
C GLU A 31 -0.77 13.21 -10.95
N ALA A 32 -1.91 13.81 -11.33
CA ALA A 32 -2.00 15.25 -11.56
C ALA A 32 -1.72 16.08 -10.29
N ALA A 33 -2.03 15.55 -9.11
CA ALA A 33 -1.69 16.14 -7.82
C ALA A 33 -0.23 15.91 -7.38
N GLY A 34 0.58 15.27 -8.22
CA GLY A 34 2.01 15.04 -7.97
C GLY A 34 2.33 13.78 -7.15
N PHE A 35 1.36 12.90 -6.93
CA PHE A 35 1.66 11.57 -6.42
C PHE A 35 2.25 10.69 -7.52
N ILE A 36 3.13 9.76 -7.15
CA ILE A 36 3.66 8.75 -8.08
C ILE A 36 3.02 7.41 -7.78
N LYS A 37 2.38 6.81 -8.78
CA LYS A 37 1.83 5.46 -8.67
C LYS A 37 2.94 4.42 -8.48
N ASN A 38 2.77 3.57 -7.48
CA ASN A 38 3.57 2.38 -7.23
C ASN A 38 2.65 1.20 -6.90
N ASN A 39 2.36 0.37 -7.90
CA ASN A 39 1.38 -0.73 -7.81
C ASN A 39 -0.01 -0.24 -7.35
N ARG A 40 -0.43 -0.60 -6.13
CA ARG A 40 -1.71 -0.18 -5.52
C ARG A 40 -1.58 1.01 -4.57
N MET A 41 -0.43 1.68 -4.62
CA MET A 41 -0.11 2.81 -3.75
C MET A 41 0.19 4.04 -4.57
N PHE A 42 -0.04 5.20 -3.95
CA PHE A 42 0.36 6.51 -4.45
C PHE A 42 1.36 7.12 -3.48
N LEU A 43 2.58 7.35 -3.95
CA LEU A 43 3.69 7.85 -3.15
C LEU A 43 3.79 9.38 -3.27
N SER A 44 4.11 10.05 -2.18
CA SER A 44 4.28 11.51 -2.16
C SER A 44 5.57 11.95 -1.46
N ASN A 45 6.07 13.11 -1.88
CA ASN A 45 7.12 13.84 -1.19
C ASN A 45 6.58 14.93 -0.26
N LEU A 46 5.26 15.18 -0.26
CA LEU A 46 4.61 16.08 0.68
C LEU A 46 4.80 15.58 2.12
N GLN A 47 4.61 16.50 3.08
CA GLN A 47 4.51 16.09 4.47
C GLN A 47 3.27 15.21 4.65
N GLN A 48 3.32 14.30 5.63
CA GLN A 48 2.32 13.26 5.76
C GLN A 48 0.89 13.82 5.90
N ASP A 49 0.69 14.79 6.79
CA ASP A 49 -0.63 15.37 7.05
C ASP A 49 -1.16 16.08 5.80
N GLU A 50 -0.29 16.79 5.08
CA GLU A 50 -0.63 17.44 3.81
C GLU A 50 -1.00 16.41 2.73
N ALA A 51 -0.22 15.34 2.57
CA ALA A 51 -0.51 14.27 1.61
C ALA A 51 -1.87 13.61 1.90
N PHE A 52 -2.20 13.42 3.18
CA PHE A 52 -3.46 12.82 3.59
C PHE A 52 -4.65 13.74 3.29
N GLU A 53 -4.52 15.03 3.61
CA GLU A 53 -5.55 16.02 3.30
C GLU A 53 -5.77 16.16 1.80
N VAL A 54 -4.69 16.22 1.00
CA VAL A 54 -4.80 16.26 -0.46
C VAL A 54 -5.49 15.01 -0.98
N ALA A 55 -5.09 13.80 -0.56
CA ALA A 55 -5.73 12.56 -1.00
C ALA A 55 -7.22 12.52 -0.65
N ARG A 56 -7.61 12.90 0.58
CA ARG A 56 -9.02 12.98 0.99
C ARG A 56 -9.80 13.98 0.16
N TRP A 57 -9.22 15.15 -0.08
CA TRP A 57 -9.84 16.20 -0.85
C TRP A 57 -10.10 15.74 -2.29
N LEU A 58 -9.11 15.12 -2.96
CA LEU A 58 -9.25 14.58 -4.31
C LEU A 58 -10.37 13.55 -4.41
N ILE A 59 -10.38 12.54 -3.52
CA ILE A 59 -11.44 11.53 -3.50
C ILE A 59 -12.81 12.15 -3.21
N GLY A 60 -12.88 13.15 -2.33
CA GLY A 60 -14.10 13.91 -2.05
C GLY A 60 -14.63 14.67 -3.28
N GLN A 61 -13.76 15.30 -4.07
CA GLN A 61 -14.15 15.96 -5.32
C GLN A 61 -14.66 14.95 -6.35
N MET A 62 -14.04 13.78 -6.44
CA MET A 62 -14.45 12.73 -7.35
C MET A 62 -15.80 12.11 -6.96
N GLU A 63 -16.06 11.96 -5.66
CA GLU A 63 -17.32 11.41 -5.14
C GLU A 63 -18.53 12.17 -5.66
N GLU A 64 -18.49 13.51 -5.70
CA GLU A 64 -19.60 14.35 -6.17
C GLU A 64 -20.03 14.00 -7.61
N HIS A 65 -19.07 13.68 -8.47
CA HIS A 65 -19.30 13.31 -9.87
C HIS A 65 -19.75 11.84 -10.04
N SER A 66 -19.59 11.02 -9.00
CA SER A 66 -19.82 9.58 -9.05
C SER A 66 -21.25 9.18 -8.63
N LYS A 67 -22.02 10.10 -8.06
CA LYS A 67 -23.37 9.86 -7.50
C LYS A 67 -24.41 9.36 -8.52
N ALA A 68 -24.16 9.56 -9.82
CA ALA A 68 -25.03 9.08 -10.89
C ALA A 68 -24.82 7.59 -11.24
N ASN A 69 -23.72 6.98 -10.76
CA ASN A 69 -23.45 5.56 -10.97
C ASN A 69 -24.24 4.69 -9.98
N ARG A 70 -24.36 3.40 -10.30
CA ARG A 70 -25.02 2.41 -9.42
C ARG A 70 -24.40 2.36 -8.02
N PHE A 71 -23.08 2.48 -7.93
CA PHE A 71 -22.35 2.68 -6.68
C PHE A 71 -21.51 3.94 -6.84
N SER A 72 -21.53 4.82 -5.83
CA SER A 72 -20.63 5.96 -5.79
C SER A 72 -19.18 5.52 -5.60
N LEU A 73 -18.22 6.44 -5.76
CA LEU A 73 -16.81 6.15 -5.59
C LEU A 73 -16.54 5.67 -4.16
N ILE A 74 -17.03 6.39 -3.15
CA ILE A 74 -16.86 6.04 -1.74
C ILE A 74 -17.45 4.65 -1.45
N GLN A 75 -18.64 4.34 -1.97
CA GLN A 75 -19.24 3.02 -1.83
C GLN A 75 -18.42 1.91 -2.50
N SER A 76 -17.64 2.27 -3.52
CA SER A 76 -16.79 1.35 -4.27
C SER A 76 -15.39 1.19 -3.67
N ILE A 77 -15.00 2.00 -2.67
CA ILE A 77 -13.72 1.90 -1.98
C ILE A 77 -13.85 0.88 -0.84
N ARG A 78 -12.97 -0.13 -0.86
CA ARG A 78 -12.81 -1.13 0.21
C ARG A 78 -11.78 -0.70 1.25
N GLU A 79 -10.66 -0.14 0.79
CA GLU A 79 -9.55 0.26 1.65
C GLU A 79 -9.07 1.65 1.23
N PHE A 80 -8.87 2.54 2.20
CA PHE A 80 -8.29 3.85 1.99
C PHE A 80 -7.46 4.27 3.21
N TYR A 81 -6.14 4.15 3.09
CA TYR A 81 -5.23 4.34 4.22
C TYR A 81 -4.01 5.17 3.82
N GLY A 82 -3.52 5.96 4.76
CA GLY A 82 -2.23 6.65 4.68
C GLY A 82 -1.20 5.95 5.56
N LEU A 83 0.03 5.82 5.09
CA LEU A 83 1.12 5.13 5.78
C LEU A 83 2.47 5.83 5.56
N ASP A 84 3.39 5.66 6.52
CA ASP A 84 4.81 5.97 6.32
C ASP A 84 5.44 4.87 5.46
N TYR A 85 5.81 5.21 4.23
CA TYR A 85 6.36 4.29 3.24
C TYR A 85 7.68 3.66 3.70
N ARG A 86 8.42 4.31 4.60
CA ARG A 86 9.70 3.78 5.12
C ARG A 86 9.50 2.57 6.03
N GLN A 87 8.28 2.37 6.56
CA GLN A 87 7.95 1.22 7.39
C GLN A 87 7.54 -0.01 6.57
N LEU A 88 7.41 0.14 5.25
CA LEU A 88 6.96 -0.93 4.37
C LEU A 88 8.12 -1.91 4.07
N VAL A 89 7.93 -3.18 4.44
CA VAL A 89 8.92 -4.25 4.23
C VAL A 89 8.48 -5.14 3.08
N ASN A 90 9.35 -5.34 2.09
CA ASN A 90 9.09 -6.29 1.02
C ASN A 90 9.39 -7.72 1.48
N LEU A 91 8.36 -8.52 1.69
CA LEU A 91 8.49 -9.91 2.15
C LEU A 91 9.03 -10.87 1.08
N LEU A 92 9.10 -10.45 -0.18
CA LEU A 92 9.77 -11.22 -1.24
C LEU A 92 11.29 -11.03 -1.24
N THR A 93 11.79 -10.04 -0.49
CA THR A 93 13.23 -9.88 -0.28
C THR A 93 13.67 -10.68 0.95
N PRO A 94 14.85 -11.34 0.91
CA PRO A 94 15.38 -12.03 2.07
C PRO A 94 15.40 -11.10 3.30
N PRO A 95 15.15 -11.63 4.52
CA PRO A 95 15.24 -10.86 5.75
C PRO A 95 16.60 -10.16 5.83
N LYS A 96 16.61 -8.86 6.19
CA LYS A 96 17.87 -8.12 6.37
C LYS A 96 18.65 -8.54 7.60
N GLN A 97 18.03 -9.28 8.52
CA GLN A 97 18.73 -9.84 9.68
C GLN A 97 19.53 -11.07 9.23
N LEU A 98 20.85 -10.96 9.33
CA LEU A 98 21.74 -12.11 9.32
C LEU A 98 21.32 -13.02 10.48
N ILE A 99 21.03 -14.28 10.17
CA ILE A 99 20.84 -15.30 11.19
C ILE A 99 22.19 -15.43 11.92
N GLU A 100 22.23 -15.08 13.21
CA GLU A 100 23.38 -15.42 14.05
C GLU A 100 23.43 -16.95 14.18
N VAL A 101 24.52 -17.54 13.68
CA VAL A 101 24.81 -18.96 13.82
C VAL A 101 25.83 -19.10 14.92
N ASP A 102 25.38 -19.56 16.08
CA ASP A 102 26.28 -20.00 17.15
C ASP A 102 26.76 -21.42 16.85
N PHE A 103 28.06 -21.58 16.69
CA PHE A 103 28.70 -22.90 16.63
C PHE A 103 28.87 -23.41 18.05
N ILE A 104 28.23 -24.54 18.38
CA ILE A 104 28.47 -25.25 19.63
C ILE A 104 29.62 -26.23 19.37
N ASP A 105 30.80 -25.93 19.90
CA ASP A 105 31.93 -26.86 19.90
C ASP A 105 31.61 -28.03 20.82
N ASN A 106 31.38 -29.20 20.22
CA ASN A 106 31.07 -30.42 20.96
C ASN A 106 32.37 -31.15 21.33
N GLU A 107 33.12 -30.62 22.31
CA GLU A 107 34.38 -31.22 22.82
C GLU A 107 34.19 -32.45 23.73
N MET A 108 33.06 -33.18 23.66
CA MET A 108 32.76 -34.28 24.60
C MET A 108 32.56 -35.65 23.95
N ALA A 109 33.15 -35.92 22.78
CA ALA A 109 33.00 -37.21 22.08
C ALA A 109 34.27 -38.05 21.94
N SER A 110 35.25 -37.92 22.85
CA SER A 110 36.50 -38.71 22.75
C SER A 110 37.07 -39.24 24.07
N TYR A 111 36.24 -39.68 25.00
CA TYR A 111 36.67 -40.55 26.10
C TYR A 111 35.61 -41.60 26.47
N ALA A 112 35.43 -42.62 25.64
CA ALA A 112 34.90 -43.93 26.06
C ALA A 112 34.99 -44.97 24.94
N LEU A 113 36.21 -45.33 24.52
CA LEU A 113 36.47 -46.65 23.93
C LEU A 113 37.76 -47.18 24.58
N ASN A 114 37.56 -48.03 25.59
CA ASN A 114 38.59 -48.94 26.10
C ASN A 114 38.93 -50.00 25.06
#